data_AF-W2SKI6-F1
#
_entry.id   AF-W2SKI6-F1
#
_cell.length_a   1.000
_cell.length_b   1.000
_cell.length_c   1.000
_cell.angle_alpha   90.00
_cell.angle_beta   90.00
_cell.angle_gamma   90.00
#
_symmetry.space_group_name_H-M   'P 1'
#
loop_
_entity.id
_entity.type
_entity.pdbx_description
1 polymer ?
#
loop_
_entity_poly.entity_id
_entity_poly.type
_entity_poly.pdbx_seq_one_letter_code
_entity_poly.pdbx_strand_id
1 'polypeptide(L)'
;MSVTGHSDVDMESASAFSPSEPSVDGVFVSKHNQSAEMYQMFKEDVDSLLSGRTPQHEQPVLIQRILHTCENMYVVFEDEKQHLMGDVLLSWAMKQQKTGVRVLQQRRLRESPTMHSTTCSACTLFRYRIRQDKNFREG
;
A
#
# COMPACT_ATOMS: atom_id res chain seq x y z
N MET A 1 46.44 29.35 13.79
CA MET A 1 44.99 29.37 14.11
C MET A 1 44.41 28.11 13.50
N SER A 2 44.09 27.14 14.34
CA SER A 2 43.80 25.77 13.93
C SER A 2 42.33 25.43 14.16
N VAL A 3 41.86 24.51 13.31
CA VAL A 3 40.75 23.54 13.50
C VAL A 3 39.33 24.04 13.20
N THR A 4 38.93 23.75 11.96
CA THR A 4 37.69 23.05 11.51
C THR A 4 36.49 22.95 12.46
N GLY A 5 35.32 23.23 11.89
CA GLY A 5 34.02 22.82 12.43
C GLY A 5 32.96 22.82 11.34
N HIS A 6 33.14 21.97 10.32
CA HIS A 6 32.10 21.59 9.37
C HIS A 6 31.06 20.79 10.18
N SER A 7 29.92 21.39 10.49
CA SER A 7 28.77 20.64 11.00
C SER A 7 28.03 20.07 9.79
N ASP A 8 28.52 18.93 9.30
CA ASP A 8 27.73 17.97 8.54
C ASP A 8 26.52 17.61 9.40
N VAL A 9 25.40 18.29 9.15
CA VAL A 9 24.10 17.73 9.45
C VAL A 9 23.92 16.59 8.45
N ASP A 10 24.19 15.37 8.92
CA ASP A 10 23.83 14.11 8.26
C ASP A 10 22.32 14.12 7.92
N MET A 11 21.98 14.74 6.80
CA MET A 11 20.68 14.63 6.14
C MET A 11 20.67 13.37 5.26
N GLU A 12 21.09 12.25 5.82
CA GLU A 12 20.98 10.92 5.23
C GLU A 12 20.04 10.06 6.08
N SER A 13 18.77 10.45 6.15
CA SER A 13 17.69 9.57 6.63
C SER A 13 16.33 10.02 6.10
N ALA A 14 16.18 10.07 4.77
CA ALA A 14 14.85 10.18 4.17
C ALA A 14 14.71 9.61 2.75
N SER A 15 15.67 8.84 2.22
CA SER A 15 15.62 8.38 0.83
C SER A 15 15.77 6.86 0.64
N ALA A 16 15.16 6.05 1.53
CA ALA A 16 14.95 4.62 1.28
C ALA A 16 13.54 4.29 0.79
N PHE A 17 12.69 5.30 0.62
CA PHE A 17 11.29 5.16 0.26
C PHE A 17 10.88 6.24 -0.73
N SER A 18 11.52 6.28 -1.90
CA SER A 18 10.74 6.69 -3.08
C SER A 18 9.74 5.55 -3.29
N PRO A 19 8.42 5.78 -3.14
CA PRO A 19 7.46 4.82 -3.66
C PRO A 19 7.82 4.65 -5.12
N SER A 20 8.20 3.45 -5.54
CA SER A 20 8.29 3.12 -6.95
C SER A 20 7.00 3.63 -7.60
N GLU A 21 7.14 4.43 -8.67
CA GLU A 21 6.04 5.03 -9.41
C GLU A 21 4.90 4.01 -9.51
N PRO A 22 3.66 4.35 -9.11
CA PRO A 22 2.57 3.39 -9.12
C PRO A 22 2.44 2.88 -10.55
N SER A 23 2.73 1.60 -10.77
CA SER A 23 2.55 1.00 -12.08
C SER A 23 1.07 1.10 -12.41
N VAL A 24 0.73 1.92 -13.41
CA VAL A 24 -0.65 2.10 -13.84
C VAL A 24 -1.21 0.75 -14.24
N ASP A 25 -2.24 0.29 -13.55
CA ASP A 25 -2.89 -0.97 -13.85
C ASP A 25 -3.69 -0.81 -15.15
N GLY A 26 -3.13 -1.32 -16.25
CA GLY A 26 -3.74 -1.26 -17.57
C GLY A 26 -5.11 -1.95 -17.63
N VAL A 27 -5.37 -2.95 -16.78
CA VAL A 27 -6.68 -3.61 -16.70
C VAL A 27 -7.70 -2.68 -16.06
N PHE A 28 -7.33 -2.02 -14.96
CA PHE A 28 -8.19 -1.01 -14.34
C PHE A 28 -8.52 0.12 -15.32
N VAL A 29 -7.52 0.65 -16.03
CA VAL A 29 -7.74 1.71 -17.04
C VAL A 29 -8.68 1.24 -18.14
N SER A 30 -8.51 0.00 -18.62
CA SER A 30 -9.41 -0.57 -19.64
C SER A 30 -10.85 -0.68 -19.14
N LYS A 31 -11.06 -1.19 -17.92
CA LYS A 31 -12.41 -1.33 -17.32
C LYS A 31 -13.05 0.03 -17.04
N HIS A 32 -12.27 0.99 -16.54
CA HIS A 32 -12.73 2.35 -16.30
C HIS A 32 -13.15 3.07 -17.59
N ASN A 33 -12.38 2.90 -18.67
CA ASN A 33 -12.74 3.48 -19.96
C ASN A 33 -14.03 2.87 -20.52
N GLN A 34 -14.19 1.54 -20.39
CA GLN A 34 -15.41 0.85 -20.80
C GLN A 34 -16.64 1.34 -20.02
N SER A 35 -16.49 1.51 -18.71
CA SER A 35 -17.57 1.97 -17.84
C SER A 35 -17.95 3.43 -18.12
N ALA A 36 -16.95 4.28 -18.37
CA ALA A 36 -17.13 5.67 -18.79
C ALA A 36 -17.84 5.78 -20.15
N GLU A 37 -17.46 4.96 -21.13
CA GLU A 37 -18.12 4.91 -22.44
C GLU A 37 -19.60 4.51 -22.31
N MET A 38 -19.90 3.51 -21.50
CA MET A 38 -21.27 3.06 -21.26
C MET A 38 -22.13 4.15 -20.59
N TYR A 39 -21.56 4.83 -19.59
CA TYR A 39 -22.23 5.95 -18.93
C TYR A 39 -22.48 7.12 -19.89
N GLN A 40 -21.52 7.40 -20.77
CA GLN A 40 -21.64 8.48 -21.75
C GLN A 40 -22.79 8.21 -22.73
N MET A 41 -22.91 6.99 -23.26
CA MET A 41 -24.05 6.60 -24.11
C MET A 41 -25.39 6.73 -23.38
N PHE A 42 -25.47 6.24 -22.14
CA PHE A 42 -26.67 6.38 -21.31
C PHE A 42 -27.05 7.85 -21.12
N LYS A 43 -26.07 8.69 -20.78
CA LYS A 43 -26.27 10.12 -20.56
C LYS A 43 -26.77 10.82 -21.82
N GLU A 44 -26.18 10.54 -22.98
CA GLU A 44 -26.60 11.12 -24.26
C GLU A 44 -28.05 10.77 -24.61
N ASP A 45 -28.45 9.51 -24.36
CA ASP A 45 -29.81 9.06 -24.62
C ASP A 45 -30.84 9.72 -23.69
N VAL A 46 -30.50 9.82 -22.40
CA VAL A 46 -31.34 10.49 -21.40
C VAL A 46 -31.43 11.99 -21.69
N ASP A 47 -30.31 12.65 -21.98
CA ASP A 47 -30.26 14.06 -22.32
C ASP A 47 -31.11 14.34 -23.58
N SER A 48 -31.03 13.46 -24.59
CA SER A 48 -31.85 13.53 -25.79
C SER A 48 -33.34 13.42 -25.46
N LEU A 49 -33.74 12.40 -24.68
CA LEU A 49 -35.13 12.21 -24.27
C LEU A 49 -35.68 13.40 -23.46
N LEU A 50 -34.90 13.91 -22.51
CA LEU A 50 -35.29 15.00 -21.62
C LEU A 50 -35.23 16.38 -22.30
N SER A 51 -34.48 16.52 -23.39
CA SER A 51 -34.44 17.76 -24.17
C SER A 51 -35.80 18.15 -24.77
N GLY A 52 -36.74 17.20 -24.84
CA GLY A 52 -38.06 17.37 -25.46
C GLY A 52 -38.02 17.52 -26.99
N ARG A 53 -36.85 17.37 -27.60
CA ARG A 53 -36.66 17.46 -29.06
C ARG A 53 -36.89 16.14 -29.78
N THR A 54 -36.94 15.03 -29.05
CA THR A 54 -37.16 13.69 -29.61
C THR A 54 -38.61 13.52 -30.08
N PRO A 55 -38.85 13.17 -31.35
CA PRO A 55 -40.18 12.91 -31.88
C PRO A 55 -40.93 11.84 -31.06
N GLN A 56 -42.23 12.03 -30.80
CA GLN A 56 -43.02 11.13 -29.94
C GLN A 56 -42.97 9.65 -30.39
N HIS A 57 -42.91 9.38 -31.69
CA HIS A 57 -42.87 8.02 -32.21
C HIS A 57 -41.51 7.32 -31.97
N GLU A 58 -40.44 8.08 -31.74
CA GLU A 58 -39.09 7.55 -31.45
C GLU A 58 -38.85 7.37 -29.94
N GLN A 59 -39.61 8.06 -29.10
CA GLN A 59 -39.45 8.00 -27.63
C GLN A 59 -39.54 6.57 -27.07
N PRO A 60 -40.48 5.70 -27.47
CA PRO A 60 -40.54 4.34 -26.95
C PRO A 60 -39.28 3.53 -27.23
N VAL A 61 -38.69 3.69 -28.42
CA VAL A 61 -37.47 3.00 -28.82
C VAL A 61 -36.27 3.52 -28.02
N LEU A 62 -36.18 4.84 -27.85
CA LEU A 62 -35.15 5.48 -27.05
C LEU A 62 -35.22 5.04 -25.58
N ILE A 63 -36.42 4.97 -25.01
CA ILE A 63 -36.64 4.49 -23.63
C ILE A 63 -36.19 3.03 -23.48
N GLN A 64 -36.52 2.16 -24.45
CA GLN A 64 -36.04 0.77 -24.43
C GLN A 64 -34.52 0.69 -24.48
N ARG A 65 -33.87 1.53 -25.30
CA ARG A 65 -32.40 1.61 -25.36
C ARG A 65 -31.81 2.07 -24.01
N ILE A 66 -32.38 3.10 -23.40
CA ILE A 66 -31.95 3.60 -22.09
C ILE A 66 -32.02 2.50 -21.02
N LEU A 67 -33.15 1.77 -20.96
CA LEU A 67 -33.33 0.69 -19.99
C LEU A 67 -32.32 -0.43 -20.20
N HIS A 68 -32.09 -0.83 -21.45
CA HIS A 68 -31.08 -1.85 -21.77
C HIS A 68 -29.67 -1.40 -21.40
N THR A 69 -29.31 -0.15 -21.71
CA THR A 69 -28.01 0.41 -21.32
C THR A 69 -27.86 0.48 -19.80
N CYS A 70 -28.92 0.82 -19.05
CA CYS A 70 -28.90 0.80 -17.58
C CYS A 70 -28.55 -0.58 -17.01
N GLU A 71 -29.15 -1.65 -17.53
CA GLU A 71 -28.86 -3.02 -17.08
C GLU A 71 -27.40 -3.38 -17.31
N ASN A 72 -26.86 -3.06 -18.49
CA ASN A 72 -25.46 -3.33 -18.84
C ASN A 72 -24.49 -2.49 -18.00
N MET A 73 -24.84 -1.23 -17.73
CA MET A 73 -24.00 -0.30 -16.97
C MET A 73 -23.77 -0.79 -15.54
N TYR A 74 -24.78 -1.40 -14.91
CA TYR A 74 -24.63 -2.02 -13.59
C TYR A 74 -23.56 -3.12 -13.60
N VAL A 75 -23.57 -3.99 -14.60
CA VAL A 75 -22.62 -5.10 -14.72
C VAL A 75 -21.19 -4.59 -14.88
N VAL A 76 -20.98 -3.60 -15.76
CA VAL A 76 -19.65 -3.03 -16.02
C VAL A 76 -19.11 -2.30 -14.79
N PHE A 77 -19.95 -1.55 -14.07
CA PHE A 77 -19.54 -0.90 -12.82
C PHE A 77 -19.23 -1.90 -11.70
N GLU A 78 -20.00 -2.97 -11.55
CA GLU A 78 -19.68 -4.01 -10.58
C GLU A 78 -18.35 -4.70 -10.90
N ASP A 79 -18.07 -4.99 -12.18
CA ASP A 79 -16.82 -5.60 -12.60
C ASP A 79 -15.59 -4.68 -12.39
N GLU A 80 -15.72 -3.39 -12.70
CA GLU A 80 -14.68 -2.39 -12.39
C GLU A 80 -14.45 -2.26 -10.88
N LYS A 81 -15.53 -2.15 -10.10
CA LYS A 81 -15.45 -2.07 -8.64
C LYS A 81 -14.77 -3.29 -8.05
N GLN A 82 -15.14 -4.49 -8.50
CA GLN A 82 -14.55 -5.74 -8.02
C GLN A 82 -13.05 -5.80 -8.33
N HIS A 83 -12.63 -5.38 -9.52
CA HIS A 83 -11.21 -5.28 -9.88
C HIS A 83 -10.46 -4.29 -8.97
N LEU A 84 -11.03 -3.10 -8.76
CA LEU A 84 -10.44 -2.07 -7.90
C LEU A 84 -10.31 -2.55 -6.44
N MET A 85 -11.39 -3.05 -5.86
CA MET A 85 -11.41 -3.46 -4.46
C MET A 85 -10.63 -4.76 -4.22
N GLY A 86 -10.84 -5.74 -5.10
CA GLY A 86 -10.34 -7.10 -4.96
C GLY A 86 -8.90 -7.26 -5.42
N ASP A 87 -8.53 -6.72 -6.58
CA ASP A 87 -7.21 -6.98 -7.16
C ASP A 87 -6.23 -5.84 -6.88
N VAL A 88 -6.67 -4.59 -6.99
CA VAL A 88 -5.79 -3.44 -6.80
C VAL A 88 -5.56 -3.15 -5.31
N LEU A 89 -6.63 -2.85 -4.58
CA LEU A 89 -6.53 -2.37 -3.19
C LEU A 89 -6.14 -3.48 -2.22
N LEU A 90 -6.69 -4.68 -2.35
CA LEU A 90 -6.31 -5.81 -1.50
C LEU A 90 -4.86 -6.23 -1.75
N SER A 91 -4.42 -6.35 -3.00
CA SER A 91 -3.02 -6.69 -3.30
C SER A 91 -2.06 -5.63 -2.79
N TRP A 92 -2.43 -4.35 -2.90
CA TRP A 92 -1.67 -3.26 -2.31
C TRP A 92 -1.58 -3.41 -0.77
N ALA A 93 -2.71 -3.63 -0.09
CA ALA A 93 -2.75 -3.81 1.35
C ALA A 93 -1.91 -5.00 1.81
N MET A 94 -1.98 -6.14 1.11
CA MET A 94 -1.18 -7.33 1.38
C MET A 94 0.33 -7.06 1.20
N LYS A 95 0.72 -6.36 0.12
CA LYS A 95 2.12 -5.97 -0.12
C LYS A 95 2.62 -5.05 1.00
N GLN A 96 1.81 -4.08 1.42
CA GLN A 96 2.16 -3.17 2.51
C GLN A 96 2.29 -3.89 3.86
N GLN A 97 1.38 -4.82 4.17
CA GLN A 97 1.44 -5.62 5.39
C GLN A 97 2.72 -6.47 5.44
N LYS A 98 3.09 -7.14 4.33
CA LYS A 98 4.30 -7.95 4.24
C LYS A 98 5.57 -7.10 4.44
N THR A 99 5.61 -5.90 3.86
CA THR A 99 6.69 -4.94 4.07
C THR A 99 6.73 -4.49 5.53
N GLY A 100 5.59 -4.16 6.13
CA GLY A 100 5.48 -3.80 7.55
C GLY A 100 6.02 -4.88 8.49
N VAL A 101 5.66 -6.16 8.27
CA VAL A 101 6.20 -7.28 9.05
C VAL A 101 7.71 -7.41 8.89
N ARG A 102 8.24 -7.28 7.66
CA ARG A 102 9.69 -7.33 7.41
C ARG A 102 10.44 -6.19 8.10
N VAL A 103 9.88 -4.98 8.08
CA VAL A 103 10.44 -3.81 8.78
C VAL A 103 10.43 -4.04 10.29
N LEU A 104 9.35 -4.58 10.86
CA LEU A 104 9.28 -4.93 12.28
C LEU A 104 10.29 -6.03 12.66
N GLN A 105 10.48 -7.04 11.80
CA GLN A 105 11.48 -8.10 11.99
C GLN A 105 12.91 -7.55 11.95
N GLN A 106 13.21 -6.67 10.99
CA GLN A 106 14.51 -6.00 10.89
C GLN A 106 14.77 -5.09 12.08
N ARG A 107 13.78 -4.31 12.54
CA ARG A 107 13.90 -3.50 13.76
C ARG A 107 14.16 -4.37 14.99
N ARG A 108 13.42 -5.48 15.16
CA ARG A 108 13.66 -6.45 16.25
C ARG A 108 15.07 -7.04 16.22
N LEU A 109 15.59 -7.39 15.03
CA LEU A 109 16.96 -7.89 14.88
C LEU A 109 18.01 -6.79 15.16
N ARG A 110 17.73 -5.54 14.79
CA ARG A 110 18.61 -4.38 14.99
C ARG A 110 18.60 -3.84 16.43
N GLU A 111 17.55 -4.11 17.19
CA GLU A 111 17.50 -3.92 18.66
C GLU A 111 18.14 -5.10 19.42
N SER A 112 18.44 -6.21 18.74
CA SER A 112 19.13 -7.38 19.28
C SER A 112 20.67 -7.43 19.07
N PRO A 113 21.43 -6.31 19.08
CA PRO A 113 22.87 -6.37 19.30
C PRO A 113 23.30 -5.58 20.55
N THR A 114 22.64 -5.77 21.69
CA THR A 114 23.20 -5.37 23.00
C THR A 114 22.93 -6.35 24.14
N MET A 115 22.22 -7.47 23.93
CA MET A 115 22.09 -8.51 24.97
C MET A 115 23.15 -9.62 24.94
N HIS A 116 24.06 -9.63 23.95
CA HIS A 116 25.17 -10.61 23.89
C HIS A 116 26.51 -10.06 24.40
N SER A 117 26.64 -8.74 24.63
CA SER A 117 27.87 -8.14 25.17
C SER A 117 27.80 -7.94 26.70
N THR A 118 26.64 -7.56 27.24
CA THR A 118 26.46 -7.37 28.69
C THR A 118 26.32 -8.68 29.45
N THR A 119 25.79 -9.73 28.82
CA THR A 119 25.81 -11.10 29.37
C THR A 119 27.21 -11.70 29.37
N CYS A 120 28.11 -11.26 28.49
CA CYS A 120 29.51 -11.71 28.48
C CYS A 120 30.31 -11.11 29.64
N SER A 121 30.18 -9.80 29.92
CA SER A 121 30.88 -9.18 31.07
C SER A 121 30.32 -9.62 32.43
N ALA A 122 28.99 -9.73 32.58
CA ALA A 122 28.38 -10.17 33.84
C ALA A 122 28.68 -11.66 34.14
N CYS A 123 28.65 -12.55 33.14
CA CYS A 123 29.03 -13.95 33.31
C CYS A 123 30.53 -14.12 33.59
N THR A 124 31.38 -13.26 33.02
CA THR A 124 32.84 -13.29 33.28
C THR A 124 33.14 -12.80 34.70
N LEU A 125 32.49 -11.72 35.15
CA LEU A 125 32.64 -11.22 36.53
C LEU A 125 32.09 -12.21 37.57
N PHE A 126 30.95 -12.86 37.31
CA PHE A 126 30.40 -13.88 38.21
C PHE A 126 31.28 -15.13 38.29
N ARG A 127 31.86 -15.57 37.17
CA ARG A 127 32.84 -16.69 37.15
C ARG A 127 34.17 -16.33 37.81
N TYR A 128 34.63 -15.08 37.71
CA TYR A 128 35.84 -14.62 38.39
C TYR A 128 35.64 -14.53 39.92
N ARG A 129 34.46 -14.05 40.36
CA ARG A 129 34.10 -13.97 41.79
C ARG A 129 34.03 -15.36 42.44
N ILE A 130 33.39 -16.34 41.79
CA ILE A 130 33.31 -17.73 42.30
C ILE A 130 34.68 -18.42 42.30
N ARG A 131 35.58 -18.09 41.38
CA ARG A 131 36.96 -18.64 41.36
C ARG A 131 37.83 -18.07 42.49
N GLN A 132 37.67 -16.80 42.84
CA GLN A 132 38.37 -16.20 43.98
C GLN A 132 37.88 -16.74 45.33
N ASP A 133 36.58 -17.05 45.46
CA ASP A 133 36.02 -17.64 46.69
C ASP A 133 36.49 -19.08 46.95
N LYS A 134 36.82 -19.85 45.88
CA LYS A 134 37.39 -21.19 46.02
C LYS A 134 38.85 -21.17 46.45
N ASN A 135 39.66 -20.24 45.93
CA ASN A 135 41.08 -20.13 46.29
C ASN A 135 41.31 -19.60 47.72
N PHE A 136 40.31 -19.00 48.36
CA PHE A 136 40.40 -18.55 49.76
C PHE A 136 40.00 -19.66 50.77
N ARG A 137 39.36 -20.74 50.32
CA ARG A 137 38.94 -21.87 51.18
C ARG A 137 39.92 -23.05 51.21
N GLU A 138 40.90 -23.07 50.31
CA GLU A 138 41.90 -24.13 50.19
C GLU A 138 43.34 -23.66 50.51
N GLY A 139 43.48 -22.48 51.14
CA GLY A 139 44.74 -21.93 51.64
C GLY A 139 44.84 -22.00 53.16
#